data_AF-A0A9D8R2R1-F1
#
_entry.id   AF-A0A9D8R2R1-F1
#
_cell.length_a   1.000
_cell.length_b   1.000
_cell.length_c   1.000
_cell.angle_alpha   90.00
_cell.angle_beta   90.00
_cell.angle_gamma   90.00
#
_symmetry.space_group_name_H-M   'P 1'
#
loop_
_entity.id
_entity.type
_entity.pdbx_description
1 polymer ?
#
loop_
_entity_poly.entity_id
_entity_poly.type
_entity_poly.pdbx_seq_one_letter_code
_entity_poly.pdbx_strand_id
1 'polypeptide(L)'
;MKKNILASAIFLSISASLSAQVSPDGKLKVAVTCDGGKPSYVVTYNNTTCIGKSDLGLNTNIGDFTKDLTLKNTSEVKAVAADYTLYNIKRKNNHYEANQQVYTFANKDGKDVMKVIFNVSNNNIAFQYELLQSKKEAMCVVVNSEVTSFSMVDGTTTFMCPQMGEMTGFARTAPSYETHYDADQEMGKNGWGLGYTFPCLFKAPGEAAQNIWILVSETGSAGGYPGCKLENKGAGNYQISFPSQKENNGYGSTGAQMALPDTTPWRTITISDNLKNIVESTITWDVLASQSSSQVDANAIATLRDKVKESYGRGAWSWIIANDESCNFDTQKQYIDFAAAMGWESLLIDAQWDTQIGRDRIAELAKYGKEKGVYLYLWYNSNGIWNDAPQTPRNCM
;
A
#
# COMPACT_ATOMS: atom_id res chain seq x y z
N MET A 1 67.01 21.34 -22.83
CA MET A 1 66.15 20.75 -21.78
C MET A 1 65.02 21.74 -21.47
N LYS A 2 63.82 21.54 -22.02
CA LYS A 2 62.63 22.34 -21.71
C LYS A 2 61.85 21.62 -20.61
N LYS A 3 61.69 22.25 -19.44
CA LYS A 3 60.86 21.75 -18.33
C LYS A 3 59.41 22.17 -18.58
N ASN A 4 58.54 21.21 -18.88
CA ASN A 4 57.09 21.40 -18.87
C ASN A 4 56.60 21.29 -17.42
N ILE A 5 56.02 22.36 -16.89
CA ILE A 5 55.31 22.37 -15.61
C ILE A 5 53.87 21.96 -15.89
N LEU A 6 53.49 20.77 -15.42
CA LEU A 6 52.12 20.29 -15.45
C LEU A 6 51.35 20.96 -14.29
N ALA A 7 50.38 21.80 -14.60
CA ALA A 7 49.46 22.35 -13.62
C ALA A 7 48.31 21.37 -13.41
N SER A 8 48.27 20.69 -12.26
CA SER A 8 47.11 19.91 -11.83
C SER A 8 46.01 20.86 -11.35
N ALA A 9 44.93 20.96 -12.13
CA ALA A 9 43.71 21.62 -11.70
C ALA A 9 42.97 20.72 -10.70
N ILE A 10 42.92 21.16 -9.44
CA ILE A 10 42.08 20.57 -8.40
C ILE A 10 40.64 20.99 -8.70
N PHE A 11 39.82 20.07 -9.19
CA PHE A 11 38.37 20.26 -9.25
C PHE A 11 37.81 20.16 -7.83
N LEU A 12 37.58 21.31 -7.20
CA LEU A 12 36.72 21.41 -6.02
C LEU A 12 35.27 21.21 -6.50
N SER A 13 34.73 20.00 -6.35
CA SER A 13 33.30 19.76 -6.51
C SER A 13 32.58 20.44 -5.34
N ILE A 14 32.01 21.61 -5.60
CA ILE A 14 31.05 22.24 -4.69
C ILE A 14 29.80 21.38 -4.72
N SER A 15 29.70 20.41 -3.82
CA SER A 15 28.44 19.75 -3.51
C SER A 15 27.56 20.81 -2.83
N ALA A 16 26.69 21.45 -3.61
CA ALA A 16 25.56 22.16 -3.04
C ALA A 16 24.82 21.15 -2.14
N SER A 17 24.87 21.36 -0.82
CA SER A 17 24.19 20.53 0.14
C SER A 17 22.70 20.64 -0.14
N LEU A 18 22.15 19.66 -0.84
CA LEU A 18 20.72 19.55 -1.05
C LEU A 18 20.07 19.45 0.34
N SER A 19 19.14 20.35 0.65
CA SER A 19 18.47 20.34 1.96
C SER A 19 17.53 19.14 2.01
N ALA A 20 17.95 18.08 2.70
CA ALA A 20 17.13 16.90 2.92
C ALA A 20 16.09 17.18 4.01
N GLN A 21 14.88 16.67 3.83
CA GLN A 21 13.91 16.55 4.91
C GLN A 21 14.39 15.49 5.89
N VAL A 22 14.22 15.72 7.19
CA VAL A 22 14.73 14.84 8.25
C VAL A 22 13.59 14.43 9.17
N SER A 23 13.60 13.18 9.66
CA SER A 23 12.70 12.70 10.72
C SER A 23 12.87 13.48 12.03
N PRO A 24 11.89 13.43 12.95
CA PRO A 24 12.01 14.07 14.26
C PRO A 24 13.27 13.67 15.05
N ASP A 25 13.70 12.41 14.96
CA ASP A 25 14.91 11.89 15.63
C ASP A 25 16.22 12.10 14.87
N GLY A 26 16.19 12.71 13.68
CA GLY A 26 17.39 12.99 12.90
C GLY A 26 17.93 11.83 12.05
N LYS A 27 17.41 10.61 12.22
CA LYS A 27 18.02 9.39 11.65
C LYS A 27 17.65 9.15 10.19
N LEU A 28 16.39 9.38 9.84
CA LEU A 28 15.85 9.12 8.51
C LEU A 28 15.82 10.43 7.72
N LYS A 29 16.38 10.43 6.51
CA LYS A 29 16.47 11.62 5.66
C LYS A 29 16.02 11.31 4.24
N VAL A 30 15.24 12.22 3.66
CA VAL A 30 14.78 12.17 2.27
C VAL A 30 15.28 13.40 1.53
N ALA A 31 16.02 13.18 0.45
CA ALA A 31 16.48 14.24 -0.44
C ALA A 31 15.76 14.13 -1.79
N VAL A 32 15.06 15.19 -2.22
CA VAL A 32 14.32 15.23 -3.48
C VAL A 32 15.02 16.16 -4.47
N THR A 33 15.31 15.67 -5.68
CA THR A 33 15.92 16.44 -6.77
C THR A 33 15.06 16.43 -8.03
N CYS A 34 15.42 17.27 -8.99
CA CYS A 34 14.87 17.26 -10.34
C CYS A 34 16.00 17.46 -11.34
N ASP A 35 16.72 16.39 -11.67
CA ASP A 35 17.91 16.46 -12.51
C ASP A 35 17.54 16.18 -13.97
N GLY A 36 17.96 17.04 -14.89
CA GLY A 36 17.69 16.85 -16.34
C GLY A 36 16.20 16.71 -16.67
N GLY A 37 15.33 17.37 -15.90
CA GLY A 37 13.89 17.31 -16.08
C GLY A 37 13.18 16.16 -15.37
N LYS A 38 13.89 15.29 -14.64
CA LYS A 38 13.34 14.09 -14.01
C LYS A 38 13.34 14.19 -12.48
N PRO A 39 12.16 14.25 -11.84
CA PRO A 39 12.06 14.21 -10.38
C PRO A 39 12.54 12.87 -9.81
N SER A 40 13.28 12.92 -8.70
CA SER A 40 13.76 11.72 -8.02
C SER A 40 13.99 11.96 -6.53
N TYR A 41 14.15 10.90 -5.76
CA TYR A 41 14.49 10.96 -4.34
C TYR A 41 15.57 9.94 -3.95
N VAL A 42 16.25 10.20 -2.84
CA VAL A 42 17.20 9.30 -2.18
C VAL A 42 16.84 9.23 -0.69
N VAL A 43 16.97 8.04 -0.09
CA VAL A 43 16.74 7.84 1.35
C VAL A 43 18.01 7.39 2.05
N THR A 44 18.31 8.05 3.17
CA THR A 44 19.38 7.63 4.08
C THR A 44 18.85 7.38 5.48
N TYR A 45 19.37 6.35 6.15
CA TYR A 45 19.09 6.02 7.54
C TYR A 45 20.40 5.94 8.31
N ASN A 46 20.55 6.72 9.39
CA ASN A 46 21.82 6.87 10.12
C ASN A 46 23.01 7.23 9.19
N ASN A 47 22.75 8.03 8.15
CA ASN A 47 23.71 8.42 7.09
C ASN A 47 24.12 7.31 6.12
N THR A 48 23.61 6.09 6.25
CA THR A 48 23.76 5.03 5.25
C THR A 48 22.66 5.16 4.19
N THR A 49 23.01 5.16 2.90
CA THR A 49 22.02 5.10 1.82
C THR A 49 21.35 3.73 1.81
N CYS A 50 20.03 3.70 2.00
CA CYS A 50 19.23 2.48 1.99
C CYS A 50 18.34 2.36 0.75
N ILE A 51 17.90 3.50 0.19
CA ILE A 51 17.25 3.58 -1.11
C ILE A 51 18.02 4.59 -1.95
N GLY A 52 18.61 4.10 -3.05
CA GLY A 52 19.33 4.91 -4.02
C GLY A 52 18.40 5.82 -4.82
N LYS A 53 18.97 6.49 -5.83
CA LYS A 53 18.22 7.43 -6.68
C LYS A 53 17.02 6.72 -7.31
N SER A 54 15.83 7.18 -6.93
CA SER A 54 14.56 6.56 -7.26
C SER A 54 13.64 7.59 -7.91
N ASP A 55 13.06 7.24 -9.04
CA ASP A 55 12.26 8.17 -9.85
C ASP A 55 10.92 8.50 -9.19
N LEU A 56 10.41 9.70 -9.46
CA LEU A 56 9.07 10.17 -9.10
C LEU A 56 8.37 10.69 -10.36
N GLY A 57 7.10 10.38 -10.54
CA GLY A 57 6.31 10.99 -11.60
C GLY A 57 5.13 10.18 -12.07
N LEU A 58 4.22 10.87 -12.77
CA LEU A 58 2.98 10.31 -13.27
C LEU A 58 2.84 10.63 -14.76
N ASN A 59 2.50 9.63 -15.57
CA ASN A 59 2.07 9.86 -16.94
C ASN A 59 0.55 10.03 -16.96
N THR A 60 0.07 11.15 -17.50
CA THR A 60 -1.37 11.48 -17.48
C THR A 60 -1.87 11.92 -18.86
N ASN A 61 -3.18 11.91 -19.06
CA ASN A 61 -3.80 12.43 -20.28
C ASN A 61 -3.72 13.98 -20.41
N ILE A 62 -3.40 14.69 -19.32
CA ILE A 62 -3.22 16.15 -19.35
C ILE A 62 -1.75 16.57 -19.51
N GLY A 63 -0.81 15.65 -19.32
CA GLY A 63 0.62 15.89 -19.50
C GLY A 63 1.49 14.72 -19.00
N ASP A 64 2.71 14.64 -19.51
CA ASP A 64 3.70 13.66 -19.07
C ASP A 64 4.53 14.26 -17.93
N PHE A 65 4.18 13.97 -16.67
CA PHE A 65 4.85 14.48 -15.48
C PHE A 65 5.96 13.55 -14.99
N THR A 66 6.60 12.83 -15.93
CA THR A 66 7.77 11.97 -15.69
C THR A 66 9.09 12.61 -16.17
N LYS A 67 9.00 13.72 -16.92
CA LYS A 67 10.13 14.38 -17.58
C LYS A 67 9.83 15.86 -17.85
N ASP A 68 10.86 16.60 -18.27
CA ASP A 68 10.76 18.03 -18.61
C ASP A 68 10.17 18.89 -17.48
N LEU A 69 10.41 18.50 -16.23
CA LEU A 69 9.95 19.20 -15.03
C LEU A 69 11.07 20.03 -14.40
N THR A 70 10.68 20.99 -13.58
CA THR A 70 11.59 21.72 -12.69
C THR A 70 11.03 21.73 -11.29
N LEU A 71 11.86 21.43 -10.28
CA LEU A 71 11.51 21.66 -8.89
C LEU A 71 11.49 23.16 -8.63
N LYS A 72 10.28 23.75 -8.66
CA LYS A 72 10.08 25.20 -8.63
C LYS A 72 10.01 25.75 -7.21
N ASN A 73 9.41 24.99 -6.29
CA ASN A 73 9.28 25.38 -4.89
C ASN A 73 9.43 24.17 -3.97
N THR A 74 10.04 24.40 -2.82
CA THR A 74 10.07 23.46 -1.69
C THR A 74 9.52 24.19 -0.48
N SER A 75 8.47 23.66 0.14
CA SER A 75 7.87 24.30 1.32
C SER A 75 8.82 24.29 2.51
N GLU A 76 8.53 25.11 3.51
CA GLU A 76 9.06 24.90 4.85
C GLU A 76 8.66 23.52 5.38
N VAL A 77 9.47 22.97 6.27
CA VAL A 77 9.15 21.73 6.98
C VAL A 77 8.12 22.04 8.06
N LYS A 78 7.03 21.28 8.09
CA LYS A 78 5.96 21.43 9.06
C LYS A 78 5.80 20.14 9.87
N ALA A 79 5.74 20.24 11.19
CA ALA A 79 5.36 19.11 12.03
C ALA A 79 3.89 18.72 11.79
N VAL A 80 3.64 17.43 11.62
CA VAL A 80 2.30 16.83 11.55
C VAL A 80 2.18 15.79 12.66
N ALA A 81 1.04 15.80 13.34
CA ALA A 81 0.77 14.85 14.40
C ALA A 81 -0.71 14.49 14.43
N ALA A 82 -1.00 13.29 14.90
CA ALA A 82 -2.36 12.82 15.12
C ALA A 82 -2.39 11.77 16.24
N ASP A 83 -3.36 11.92 17.14
CA ASP A 83 -3.74 10.88 18.09
C ASP A 83 -5.00 10.18 17.59
N TYR A 84 -4.97 8.84 17.51
CA TYR A 84 -6.11 8.08 17.03
C TYR A 84 -6.26 6.73 17.73
N THR A 85 -7.52 6.29 17.80
CA THR A 85 -7.90 5.00 18.39
C THR A 85 -8.52 4.10 17.33
N LEU A 86 -7.98 2.88 17.19
CA LEU A 86 -8.51 1.82 16.34
C LEU A 86 -8.57 0.52 17.14
N TYR A 87 -9.66 -0.23 17.01
CA TYR A 87 -9.91 -1.43 17.82
C TYR A 87 -9.47 -2.73 17.15
N ASN A 88 -9.12 -2.68 15.87
CA ASN A 88 -8.92 -3.83 14.98
C ASN A 88 -7.55 -3.86 14.31
N ILE A 89 -6.56 -3.23 14.93
CA ILE A 89 -5.17 -3.23 14.47
C ILE A 89 -4.25 -3.63 15.63
N LYS A 90 -2.96 -3.79 15.35
CA LYS A 90 -1.95 -4.26 16.32
C LYS A 90 -1.83 -3.41 17.60
N ARG A 91 -2.27 -2.14 17.58
CA ARG A 91 -2.18 -1.22 18.72
C ARG A 91 -3.44 -0.34 18.80
N LYS A 92 -4.06 -0.29 19.98
CA LYS A 92 -5.32 0.43 20.21
C LYS A 92 -5.19 1.94 20.11
N ASN A 93 -4.34 2.52 20.97
CA ASN A 93 -4.10 3.96 21.04
C ASN A 93 -2.78 4.26 20.33
N ASN A 94 -2.81 5.17 19.37
CA ASN A 94 -1.68 5.47 18.50
C ASN A 94 -1.41 6.97 18.56
N HIS A 95 -0.13 7.31 18.70
CA HIS A 95 0.37 8.66 18.54
C HIS A 95 1.27 8.66 17.30
N TYR A 96 0.92 9.48 16.33
CA TYR A 96 1.69 9.69 15.10
C TYR A 96 2.34 11.07 15.14
N GLU A 97 3.63 11.12 14.81
CA GLU A 97 4.40 12.34 14.64
C GLU A 97 5.33 12.18 13.42
N ALA A 98 5.36 13.19 12.56
CA ALA A 98 6.28 13.27 11.44
C ALA A 98 6.59 14.72 11.09
N ASN A 99 7.67 14.89 10.33
CA ASN A 99 7.91 16.13 9.61
C ASN A 99 7.32 15.99 8.20
N GLN A 100 6.60 17.00 7.73
CA GLN A 100 6.04 17.09 6.37
C GLN A 100 6.77 18.14 5.54
N GLN A 101 7.03 17.84 4.27
CA GLN A 101 7.50 18.82 3.29
C GLN A 101 6.85 18.58 1.91
N VAL A 102 6.59 19.67 1.20
CA VAL A 102 5.92 19.67 -0.11
C VAL A 102 6.86 20.19 -1.18
N TYR A 103 7.02 19.40 -2.24
CA TYR A 103 7.86 19.72 -3.39
C TYR A 103 6.97 19.99 -4.61
N THR A 104 6.98 21.23 -5.11
CA THR A 104 6.14 21.65 -6.24
C THR A 104 6.95 21.62 -7.53
N PHE A 105 6.46 20.85 -8.51
CA PHE A 105 7.05 20.72 -9.83
C PHE A 105 6.25 21.50 -10.86
N ALA A 106 6.98 22.21 -11.73
CA ALA A 106 6.43 22.92 -12.86
C ALA A 106 6.85 22.28 -14.18
N ASN A 107 6.00 22.41 -15.20
CA ASN A 107 6.34 22.03 -16.56
C ASN A 107 7.26 23.07 -17.23
N LYS A 108 7.67 22.80 -18.47
CA LYS A 108 8.49 23.70 -19.30
C LYS A 108 7.94 25.12 -19.49
N ASP A 109 6.63 25.32 -19.32
CA ASP A 109 5.99 26.63 -19.43
C ASP A 109 5.97 27.39 -18.08
N GLY A 110 6.60 26.82 -17.04
CA GLY A 110 6.68 27.39 -15.69
C GLY A 110 5.40 27.22 -14.87
N LYS A 111 4.42 26.44 -15.36
CA LYS A 111 3.15 26.20 -14.67
C LYS A 111 3.26 24.99 -13.74
N ASP A 112 2.79 25.16 -12.51
CA ASP A 112 2.76 24.09 -11.51
C ASP A 112 1.81 22.98 -11.97
N VAL A 113 2.29 21.74 -11.97
CA VAL A 113 1.54 20.58 -12.49
C VAL A 113 1.33 19.48 -11.48
N MET A 114 2.29 19.32 -10.56
CA MET A 114 2.32 18.22 -9.62
C MET A 114 3.04 18.67 -8.35
N LYS A 115 2.53 18.28 -7.19
CA LYS A 115 3.30 18.31 -5.95
C LYS A 115 3.59 16.89 -5.50
N VAL A 116 4.68 16.71 -4.77
CA VAL A 116 4.97 15.50 -4.00
C VAL A 116 5.02 15.89 -2.53
N ILE A 117 4.20 15.23 -1.71
CA ILE A 117 4.07 15.50 -0.28
C ILE A 117 4.75 14.35 0.46
N PHE A 118 5.80 14.63 1.21
CA PHE A 118 6.52 13.64 2.03
C PHE A 118 6.24 13.87 3.51
N ASN A 119 5.79 12.82 4.19
CA ASN A 119 5.73 12.70 5.65
C ASN A 119 6.83 11.74 6.11
N VAL A 120 7.75 12.23 6.95
CA VAL A 120 8.91 11.48 7.45
C VAL A 120 8.85 11.40 8.97
N SER A 121 8.47 10.24 9.49
CA SER A 121 8.56 9.85 10.91
C SER A 121 9.87 9.11 11.18
N ASN A 122 10.17 8.78 12.44
CA ASN A 122 11.45 8.18 12.85
C ASN A 122 11.83 6.90 12.07
N ASN A 123 10.84 6.08 11.70
CA ASN A 123 11.06 4.82 10.98
C ASN A 123 10.22 4.69 9.72
N ASN A 124 9.46 5.71 9.33
CA ASN A 124 8.56 5.59 8.20
C ASN A 124 8.58 6.84 7.32
N ILE A 125 8.59 6.62 6.02
CA ILE A 125 8.33 7.62 4.99
C ILE A 125 7.00 7.26 4.34
N ALA A 126 6.10 8.23 4.26
CA ALA A 126 4.92 8.15 3.42
C ALA A 126 4.96 9.32 2.43
N PHE A 127 4.71 9.05 1.16
CA PHE A 127 4.56 10.12 0.18
C PHE A 127 3.42 9.87 -0.81
N GLN A 128 2.86 10.95 -1.33
CA GLN A 128 1.80 10.93 -2.34
C GLN A 128 1.95 12.09 -3.31
N TYR A 129 1.32 11.98 -4.47
CA TYR A 129 1.24 13.07 -5.44
C TYR A 129 -0.04 13.87 -5.23
N GLU A 130 0.02 15.19 -5.43
CA GLU A 130 -1.15 16.06 -5.66
C GLU A 130 -1.09 16.53 -7.12
N LEU A 131 -2.06 16.13 -7.94
CA LEU A 131 -2.16 16.59 -9.33
C LEU A 131 -2.91 17.92 -9.37
N LEU A 132 -2.29 18.93 -9.96
CA LEU A 132 -2.82 20.29 -9.97
C LEU A 132 -3.64 20.58 -11.23
N GLN A 133 -4.53 21.57 -11.15
CA GLN A 133 -5.28 22.09 -12.29
C GLN A 133 -4.37 22.87 -13.26
N SER A 134 -3.55 22.12 -14.00
CA SER A 134 -2.49 22.64 -14.87
C SER A 134 -2.96 23.02 -16.26
N LYS A 135 -4.18 22.68 -16.66
CA LYS A 135 -4.82 23.17 -17.89
C LYS A 135 -6.07 23.95 -17.54
N LYS A 136 -6.27 25.11 -18.20
CA LYS A 136 -7.49 25.90 -18.02
C LYS A 136 -8.68 25.01 -18.38
N GLU A 137 -9.71 24.97 -17.54
CA GLU A 137 -10.94 24.16 -17.69
C GLU A 137 -10.82 22.64 -17.41
N ALA A 138 -9.61 22.08 -17.19
CA ALA A 138 -9.51 20.68 -16.81
C ALA A 138 -10.02 20.46 -15.38
N MET A 139 -11.06 19.65 -15.22
CA MET A 139 -11.65 19.31 -13.91
C MET A 139 -11.33 17.87 -13.47
N CYS A 140 -10.76 17.08 -14.36
CA CYS A 140 -10.42 15.68 -14.12
C CYS A 140 -9.16 15.28 -14.89
N VAL A 141 -8.58 14.15 -14.50
CA VAL A 141 -7.37 13.57 -15.07
C VAL A 141 -7.50 12.06 -15.15
N VAL A 142 -6.87 11.48 -16.17
CA VAL A 142 -6.57 10.05 -16.22
C VAL A 142 -5.08 9.87 -15.99
N VAL A 143 -4.71 9.13 -14.95
CA VAL A 143 -3.34 8.67 -14.72
C VAL A 143 -3.16 7.34 -15.44
N ASN A 144 -2.30 7.33 -16.45
CA ASN A 144 -2.06 6.16 -17.30
C ASN A 144 -1.02 5.22 -16.67
N SER A 145 0.00 5.78 -16.02
CA SER A 145 1.05 5.03 -15.35
C SER A 145 1.81 5.89 -14.34
N GLU A 146 2.56 5.22 -13.47
CA GLU A 146 3.38 5.83 -12.42
C GLU A 146 4.82 5.31 -12.54
N VAL A 147 5.80 6.24 -12.56
CA VAL A 147 7.23 5.89 -12.66
C VAL A 147 7.93 5.83 -11.31
N THR A 148 7.16 6.01 -10.23
CA THR A 148 7.65 5.87 -8.86
C THR A 148 8.43 4.58 -8.71
N SER A 149 9.68 4.68 -8.31
CA SER A 149 10.52 3.51 -8.07
C SER A 149 11.15 3.51 -6.69
N PHE A 150 11.76 2.38 -6.37
CA PHE A 150 12.50 2.09 -5.16
C PHE A 150 13.78 1.37 -5.59
N SER A 151 14.83 2.14 -5.86
CA SER A 151 16.15 1.64 -6.24
C SER A 151 16.87 1.12 -5.01
N MET A 152 16.86 -0.19 -4.81
CA MET A 152 17.56 -0.82 -3.70
C MET A 152 19.08 -0.85 -3.95
N VAL A 153 19.87 -0.73 -2.89
CA VAL A 153 21.34 -0.72 -2.99
C VAL A 153 21.90 -2.12 -3.25
N ASP A 154 23.11 -2.19 -3.83
CA ASP A 154 23.80 -3.46 -4.07
C ASP A 154 23.95 -4.28 -2.78
N GLY A 155 23.85 -5.61 -2.91
CA GLY A 155 23.87 -6.54 -1.77
C GLY A 155 22.54 -6.66 -1.03
N THR A 156 21.50 -5.93 -1.42
CA THR A 156 20.14 -6.10 -0.87
C THR A 156 19.56 -7.46 -1.28
N THR A 157 18.90 -8.14 -0.33
CA THR A 157 18.11 -9.35 -0.58
C THR A 157 16.62 -9.08 -0.31
N THR A 158 15.76 -9.97 -0.80
CA THR A 158 14.32 -9.74 -0.90
C THR A 158 13.49 -10.85 -0.24
N PHE A 159 12.33 -10.48 0.29
CA PHE A 159 11.32 -11.35 0.90
C PHE A 159 9.97 -10.93 0.34
N MET A 160 9.63 -11.45 -0.84
CA MET A 160 8.47 -10.99 -1.61
C MET A 160 7.67 -12.17 -2.16
N CYS A 161 6.36 -11.95 -2.32
CA CYS A 161 5.46 -12.89 -2.98
C CYS A 161 5.18 -12.44 -4.43
N PRO A 162 5.34 -13.33 -5.43
CA PRO A 162 5.15 -12.97 -6.83
C PRO A 162 3.67 -12.72 -7.15
N GLN A 163 3.40 -11.78 -8.06
CA GLN A 163 2.05 -11.57 -8.60
C GLN A 163 1.61 -12.79 -9.42
N MET A 164 0.37 -13.25 -9.19
CA MET A 164 -0.20 -14.37 -9.94
C MET A 164 -0.51 -13.98 -11.39
N GLY A 165 -0.52 -14.97 -12.28
CA GLY A 165 -1.02 -14.81 -13.64
C GLY A 165 -2.51 -14.45 -13.66
N GLU A 166 -2.90 -13.56 -14.57
CA GLU A 166 -4.28 -13.12 -14.71
C GLU A 166 -5.17 -14.25 -15.21
N MET A 167 -6.38 -14.37 -14.65
CA MET A 167 -7.38 -15.38 -15.04
C MET A 167 -6.87 -16.82 -14.90
N THR A 168 -5.98 -17.06 -13.94
CA THR A 168 -5.47 -18.39 -13.57
C THR A 168 -6.07 -18.88 -12.25
N GLY A 169 -5.56 -19.98 -11.70
CA GLY A 169 -6.02 -20.52 -10.42
C GLY A 169 -7.41 -21.17 -10.49
N PHE A 170 -7.99 -21.44 -9.32
CA PHE A 170 -9.33 -22.03 -9.22
C PHE A 170 -10.35 -21.15 -9.94
N ALA A 171 -11.09 -21.72 -10.89
CA ALA A 171 -12.17 -21.03 -11.61
C ALA A 171 -11.80 -19.64 -12.17
N ARG A 172 -10.52 -19.45 -12.58
CA ARG A 172 -9.98 -18.19 -13.13
C ARG A 172 -10.10 -16.99 -12.17
N THR A 173 -10.02 -17.21 -10.86
CA THR A 173 -10.15 -16.14 -9.86
C THR A 173 -8.87 -15.33 -9.62
N ALA A 174 -7.71 -15.79 -10.12
CA ALA A 174 -6.47 -15.07 -9.93
C ALA A 174 -6.40 -13.79 -10.78
N PRO A 175 -5.72 -12.73 -10.32
CA PRO A 175 -4.87 -12.68 -9.11
C PRO A 175 -5.67 -12.57 -7.79
N SER A 176 -5.31 -13.39 -6.79
CA SER A 176 -5.96 -13.44 -5.47
C SER A 176 -5.03 -13.13 -4.29
N TYR A 177 -3.79 -12.69 -4.56
CA TYR A 177 -2.75 -12.41 -3.55
C TYR A 177 -2.32 -13.65 -2.73
N GLU A 178 -2.54 -14.86 -3.26
CA GLU A 178 -2.26 -16.14 -2.58
C GLU A 178 -1.04 -16.84 -3.18
N THR A 179 0.14 -16.23 -3.02
CA THR A 179 1.42 -16.82 -3.42
C THR A 179 2.38 -16.93 -2.22
N HIS A 180 3.35 -17.84 -2.33
CA HIS A 180 4.37 -18.01 -1.29
C HIS A 180 5.41 -16.89 -1.35
N TYR A 181 6.05 -16.62 -0.20
CA TYR A 181 7.23 -15.79 -0.15
C TYR A 181 8.46 -16.62 -0.47
N ASP A 182 9.35 -16.08 -1.29
CA ASP A 182 10.74 -16.54 -1.32
C ASP A 182 11.56 -15.69 -0.35
N ALA A 183 12.17 -16.34 0.63
CA ALA A 183 12.95 -15.67 1.65
C ALA A 183 14.40 -15.45 1.20
N ASP A 184 14.93 -14.28 1.54
CA ASP A 184 16.34 -13.91 1.43
C ASP A 184 16.93 -14.10 0.02
N GLN A 185 16.12 -13.82 -1.00
CA GLN A 185 16.52 -14.00 -2.39
C GLN A 185 17.42 -12.87 -2.88
N GLU A 186 18.32 -13.20 -3.80
CA GLU A 186 19.04 -12.19 -4.57
C GLU A 186 18.06 -11.24 -5.27
N MET A 187 18.37 -9.95 -5.19
CA MET A 187 17.68 -8.90 -5.91
C MET A 187 17.82 -9.06 -7.43
N GLY A 188 16.92 -8.45 -8.21
CA GLY A 188 17.02 -8.48 -9.68
C GLY A 188 15.98 -9.36 -10.38
N LYS A 189 15.30 -10.25 -9.64
CA LYS A 189 14.16 -11.01 -10.16
C LYS A 189 12.91 -10.13 -10.31
N ASN A 190 12.01 -10.53 -11.21
CA ASN A 190 10.72 -9.88 -11.47
C ASN A 190 9.53 -10.84 -11.23
N GLY A 191 9.55 -11.56 -10.10
CA GLY A 191 8.56 -12.58 -9.76
C GLY A 191 8.47 -13.65 -10.83
N TRP A 192 7.24 -14.01 -11.23
CA TRP A 192 6.97 -14.89 -12.37
C TRP A 192 6.80 -14.11 -13.70
N GLY A 193 7.50 -12.99 -13.84
CA GLY A 193 7.38 -12.07 -14.98
C GLY A 193 6.34 -10.96 -14.79
N LEU A 194 5.58 -11.00 -13.68
CA LEU A 194 4.50 -10.05 -13.37
C LEU A 194 4.79 -9.19 -12.14
N GLY A 195 6.01 -9.24 -11.59
CA GLY A 195 6.37 -8.48 -10.39
C GLY A 195 5.88 -9.13 -9.09
N TYR A 196 5.67 -8.29 -8.07
CA TYR A 196 5.42 -8.67 -6.69
C TYR A 196 4.29 -7.83 -6.09
N THR A 197 3.40 -8.45 -5.34
CA THR A 197 2.32 -7.74 -4.64
C THR A 197 2.81 -7.14 -3.33
N PHE A 198 2.17 -6.06 -2.89
CA PHE A 198 2.48 -5.48 -1.58
C PHE A 198 2.00 -6.37 -0.42
N PRO A 199 2.67 -6.28 0.75
CA PRO A 199 3.88 -5.50 1.01
C PRO A 199 5.16 -6.24 0.58
N CYS A 200 6.22 -5.49 0.27
CA CYS A 200 7.50 -6.04 -0.19
C CYS A 200 8.61 -5.73 0.82
N LEU A 201 9.25 -6.75 1.40
CA LEU A 201 10.30 -6.60 2.40
C LEU A 201 11.69 -6.82 1.77
N PHE A 202 12.63 -5.96 2.13
CA PHE A 202 14.02 -5.98 1.68
C PHE A 202 14.95 -5.94 2.89
N LYS A 203 16.12 -6.58 2.75
CA LYS A 203 17.22 -6.56 3.71
C LYS A 203 18.47 -6.02 3.01
N ALA A 204 18.80 -4.76 3.28
CA ALA A 204 19.95 -4.07 2.74
C ALA A 204 21.15 -4.17 3.70
N PRO A 205 22.39 -4.15 3.18
CA PRO A 205 23.57 -4.01 4.02
C PRO A 205 23.59 -2.64 4.70
N GLY A 206 23.89 -2.61 6.00
CA GLY A 206 24.12 -1.38 6.77
C GLY A 206 25.56 -1.29 7.27
N GLU A 207 25.82 -0.28 8.11
CA GLU A 207 27.12 -0.09 8.75
C GLU A 207 27.41 -1.17 9.80
N ALA A 208 28.70 -1.43 10.06
CA ALA A 208 29.17 -2.35 11.10
C ALA A 208 28.51 -3.75 11.10
N ALA A 209 28.17 -4.26 9.91
CA ALA A 209 27.49 -5.55 9.70
C ALA A 209 26.06 -5.63 10.27
N GLN A 210 25.44 -4.50 10.59
CA GLN A 210 24.01 -4.44 10.91
C GLN A 210 23.19 -4.34 9.61
N ASN A 211 22.09 -5.10 9.52
CA ASN A 211 21.20 -5.03 8.36
C ASN A 211 20.21 -3.88 8.52
N ILE A 212 19.87 -3.22 7.40
CA ILE A 212 18.75 -2.30 7.31
C ILE A 212 17.57 -3.03 6.65
N TRP A 213 16.44 -3.07 7.35
CA TRP A 213 15.19 -3.63 6.85
C TRP A 213 14.34 -2.52 6.26
N ILE A 214 13.76 -2.80 5.08
CA ILE A 214 12.95 -1.84 4.31
C ILE A 214 11.66 -2.55 3.91
N LEU A 215 10.50 -2.05 4.34
CA LEU A 215 9.20 -2.56 3.95
C LEU A 215 8.48 -1.52 3.08
N VAL A 216 8.26 -1.85 1.82
CA VAL A 216 7.53 -1.00 0.87
C VAL A 216 6.09 -1.48 0.73
N SER A 217 5.13 -0.57 0.81
CA SER A 217 3.70 -0.84 0.63
C SER A 217 2.97 0.41 0.14
N GLU A 218 1.65 0.35 0.00
CA GLU A 218 0.77 1.52 -0.14
C GLU A 218 -0.36 1.53 0.89
N THR A 219 -1.03 2.69 1.04
CA THR A 219 -2.26 2.84 1.83
C THR A 219 -3.12 3.99 1.29
N GLY A 220 -4.41 4.01 1.64
CA GLY A 220 -5.35 5.06 1.23
C GLY A 220 -6.03 4.82 -0.11
N SER A 221 -5.89 3.64 -0.72
CA SER A 221 -6.62 3.25 -1.92
C SER A 221 -8.09 2.96 -1.58
N ALA A 222 -8.99 3.91 -1.86
CA ALA A 222 -10.43 3.84 -1.55
C ALA A 222 -11.30 3.86 -2.81
N GLY A 223 -10.95 3.07 -3.83
CA GLY A 223 -11.73 2.89 -5.07
C GLY A 223 -11.51 3.96 -6.16
N GLY A 224 -10.89 5.10 -5.84
CA GLY A 224 -10.52 6.14 -6.81
C GLY A 224 -9.18 5.95 -7.52
N TYR A 225 -8.42 4.90 -7.16
CA TYR A 225 -7.10 4.59 -7.71
C TYR A 225 -6.89 3.07 -7.71
N PRO A 226 -6.20 2.49 -8.71
CA PRO A 226 -5.94 1.05 -8.73
C PRO A 226 -5.02 0.63 -7.59
N GLY A 227 -5.23 -0.59 -7.08
CA GLY A 227 -4.23 -1.27 -6.27
C GLY A 227 -2.97 -1.52 -7.11
N CYS A 228 -1.81 -1.23 -6.53
CA CYS A 228 -0.53 -1.26 -7.22
C CYS A 228 0.30 -2.48 -6.78
N LYS A 229 1.29 -2.82 -7.61
CA LYS A 229 2.31 -3.83 -7.36
C LYS A 229 3.70 -3.28 -7.71
N LEU A 230 4.76 -4.02 -7.40
CA LEU A 230 6.11 -3.68 -7.81
C LEU A 230 6.58 -4.55 -8.96
N GLU A 231 7.12 -3.95 -10.01
CA GLU A 231 7.86 -4.65 -11.07
C GLU A 231 9.33 -4.25 -11.02
N ASN A 232 10.21 -5.23 -11.12
CA ASN A 232 11.63 -4.95 -11.23
C ASN A 232 11.98 -4.56 -12.66
N LYS A 233 12.46 -3.33 -12.86
CA LYS A 233 12.91 -2.80 -14.15
C LYS A 233 14.41 -3.01 -14.41
N GLY A 234 15.06 -3.82 -13.57
CA GLY A 234 16.47 -4.19 -13.67
C GLY A 234 17.31 -3.58 -12.55
N ALA A 235 18.42 -4.25 -12.22
CA ALA A 235 19.42 -3.81 -11.25
C ALA A 235 18.85 -3.37 -9.88
N GLY A 236 17.73 -3.96 -9.44
CA GLY A 236 17.13 -3.63 -8.14
C GLY A 236 16.26 -2.36 -8.12
N ASN A 237 15.94 -1.79 -9.29
CA ASN A 237 14.94 -0.75 -9.41
C ASN A 237 13.54 -1.37 -9.47
N TYR A 238 12.82 -1.31 -8.35
CA TYR A 238 11.44 -1.78 -8.27
C TYR A 238 10.49 -0.60 -8.51
N GLN A 239 9.71 -0.64 -9.59
CA GLN A 239 8.80 0.42 -10.00
C GLN A 239 7.35 0.05 -9.68
N ILE A 240 6.54 1.03 -9.27
CA ILE A 240 5.08 0.91 -9.22
C ILE A 240 4.55 0.47 -10.60
N SER A 241 3.68 -0.52 -10.60
CA SER A 241 2.97 -1.01 -11.78
C SER A 241 1.48 -1.12 -11.47
N PHE A 242 0.66 -0.67 -12.41
CA PHE A 242 -0.80 -0.77 -12.35
C PHE A 242 -1.26 -2.18 -12.75
N PRO A 243 -2.53 -2.53 -12.46
CA PRO A 243 -3.12 -3.79 -12.89
C PRO A 243 -3.02 -4.00 -14.40
N SER A 244 -2.92 -5.27 -14.81
CA SER A 244 -2.92 -5.63 -16.23
C SER A 244 -4.33 -5.54 -16.82
N GLN A 245 -4.43 -5.22 -18.12
CA GLN A 245 -5.71 -5.22 -18.83
C GLN A 245 -6.41 -6.59 -18.80
N LYS A 246 -5.65 -7.67 -18.62
CA LYS A 246 -6.18 -9.04 -18.56
C LYS A 246 -6.86 -9.38 -17.23
N GLU A 247 -6.59 -8.61 -16.17
CA GLU A 247 -7.32 -8.75 -14.91
C GLU A 247 -8.80 -8.39 -15.09
N ASN A 248 -9.65 -8.78 -14.14
CA ASN A 248 -11.11 -8.60 -14.25
C ASN A 248 -11.69 -9.13 -15.58
N ASN A 249 -11.20 -10.29 -16.02
CA ASN A 249 -11.55 -10.95 -17.28
C ASN A 249 -11.37 -10.10 -18.54
N GLY A 250 -10.40 -9.18 -18.55
CA GLY A 250 -10.17 -8.31 -19.70
C GLY A 250 -10.98 -7.01 -19.68
N TYR A 251 -11.81 -6.77 -18.65
CA TYR A 251 -12.79 -5.70 -18.64
C TYR A 251 -12.44 -4.56 -17.67
N GLY A 252 -12.62 -3.32 -18.14
CA GLY A 252 -12.31 -2.11 -17.37
C GLY A 252 -10.99 -1.47 -17.80
N SER A 253 -10.73 -0.26 -17.28
CA SER A 253 -9.49 0.48 -17.51
C SER A 253 -8.46 0.13 -16.44
N THR A 254 -7.17 0.19 -16.78
CA THR A 254 -6.06 -0.08 -15.84
C THR A 254 -5.53 1.17 -15.14
N GLY A 255 -5.81 2.35 -15.68
CA GLY A 255 -5.43 3.64 -15.11
C GLY A 255 -6.40 4.15 -14.04
N ALA A 256 -6.08 5.30 -13.46
CA ALA A 256 -6.93 5.97 -12.46
C ALA A 256 -7.63 7.19 -13.06
N GLN A 257 -8.92 7.35 -12.79
CA GLN A 257 -9.65 8.59 -13.09
C GLN A 257 -9.84 9.39 -11.80
N MET A 258 -9.37 10.64 -11.79
CA MET A 258 -9.38 11.49 -10.59
C MET A 258 -9.97 12.87 -10.89
N ALA A 259 -10.49 13.54 -9.87
CA ALA A 259 -10.80 14.96 -9.94
C ALA A 259 -9.50 15.79 -9.94
N LEU A 260 -9.60 17.09 -10.25
CA LEU A 260 -8.48 18.03 -10.09
C LEU A 260 -8.91 19.25 -9.26
N PRO A 261 -8.10 19.69 -8.27
CA PRO A 261 -6.93 18.98 -7.74
C PRO A 261 -7.33 17.78 -6.87
N ASP A 262 -6.51 16.74 -6.86
CA ASP A 262 -6.71 15.55 -6.02
C ASP A 262 -5.38 14.82 -5.78
N THR A 263 -5.37 13.90 -4.81
CA THR A 263 -4.17 13.16 -4.37
C THR A 263 -4.20 11.69 -4.70
N THR A 264 -3.06 11.11 -5.05
CA THR A 264 -2.90 9.65 -5.16
C THR A 264 -2.94 9.00 -3.77
N PRO A 265 -3.09 7.67 -3.68
CA PRO A 265 -2.78 6.95 -2.45
C PRO A 265 -1.33 7.20 -2.00
N TRP A 266 -1.07 6.93 -0.72
CA TRP A 266 0.26 7.02 -0.14
C TRP A 266 1.11 5.82 -0.53
N ARG A 267 2.32 6.08 -1.01
CA ARG A 267 3.43 5.12 -1.05
C ARG A 267 4.13 5.15 0.30
N THR A 268 4.37 3.99 0.88
CA THR A 268 4.88 3.84 2.25
C THR A 268 6.18 3.05 2.26
N ILE A 269 7.12 3.49 3.08
CA ILE A 269 8.43 2.87 3.26
C ILE A 269 8.71 2.85 4.76
N THR A 270 8.76 1.67 5.37
CA THR A 270 9.22 1.51 6.77
C THR A 270 10.69 1.11 6.75
N ILE A 271 11.56 1.84 7.44
CA ILE A 271 13.01 1.61 7.47
C ILE A 271 13.50 1.51 8.92
N SER A 272 14.28 0.46 9.20
CA SER A 272 14.84 0.24 10.52
C SER A 272 16.04 -0.69 10.49
N ASP A 273 16.95 -0.53 11.44
CA ASP A 273 18.10 -1.41 11.70
C ASP A 273 17.74 -2.67 12.52
N ASN A 274 16.45 -2.84 12.82
CA ASN A 274 15.88 -3.96 13.55
C ASN A 274 14.45 -4.27 13.06
N LEU A 275 14.07 -5.55 13.14
CA LEU A 275 12.75 -6.03 12.71
C LEU A 275 11.59 -5.57 13.61
N LYS A 276 11.86 -5.21 14.87
CA LYS A 276 10.81 -4.76 15.81
C LYS A 276 10.05 -3.57 15.24
N ASN A 277 10.74 -2.56 14.73
CA ASN A 277 10.08 -1.38 14.14
C ASN A 277 9.36 -1.69 12.82
N ILE A 278 9.77 -2.72 12.07
CA ILE A 278 9.00 -3.20 10.90
C ILE A 278 7.67 -3.79 11.37
N VAL A 279 7.73 -4.70 12.36
CA VAL A 279 6.55 -5.40 12.90
C VAL A 279 5.59 -4.44 13.61
N GLU A 280 6.12 -3.48 14.36
CA GLU A 280 5.32 -2.54 15.16
C GLU A 280 4.82 -1.32 14.39
N SER A 281 5.27 -1.12 13.14
CA SER A 281 4.87 0.05 12.33
C SER A 281 3.35 0.14 12.16
N THR A 282 2.84 1.37 12.26
CA THR A 282 1.44 1.75 12.05
C THR A 282 1.25 2.69 10.86
N ILE A 283 2.25 2.83 9.99
CA ILE A 283 2.25 3.81 8.87
C ILE A 283 0.98 3.72 8.01
N THR A 284 0.45 2.52 7.80
CA THR A 284 -0.78 2.28 7.02
C THR A 284 -1.96 3.13 7.50
N TRP A 285 -2.06 3.40 8.81
CA TRP A 285 -3.14 4.17 9.42
C TRP A 285 -2.72 5.57 9.85
N ASP A 286 -1.44 5.75 10.20
CA ASP A 286 -0.88 7.02 10.70
C ASP A 286 -1.16 8.19 9.75
N VAL A 287 -0.85 8.01 8.46
CA VAL A 287 -1.03 9.08 7.48
C VAL A 287 -2.49 9.37 7.17
N LEU A 288 -3.36 8.34 7.22
CA LEU A 288 -4.80 8.52 7.04
C LEU A 288 -5.43 9.26 8.22
N ALA A 289 -4.97 8.99 9.44
CA ALA A 289 -5.41 9.69 10.64
C ALA A 289 -4.97 11.16 10.65
N SER A 290 -3.82 11.48 10.04
CA SER A 290 -3.31 12.85 9.95
C SER A 290 -3.97 13.69 8.85
N GLN A 291 -4.64 13.05 7.89
CA GLN A 291 -5.43 13.76 6.90
C GLN A 291 -6.70 14.31 7.57
N SER A 292 -6.76 15.62 7.76
CA SER A 292 -7.95 16.32 8.23
C SER A 292 -9.08 16.14 7.21
N SER A 293 -9.89 15.10 7.35
CA SER A 293 -11.07 14.93 6.50
C SER A 293 -12.15 15.91 6.92
N SER A 294 -12.15 17.12 6.34
CA SER A 294 -13.31 18.02 6.32
C SER A 294 -14.52 17.42 5.58
N GLN A 295 -14.37 16.21 5.01
CA GLN A 295 -15.36 15.50 4.20
C GLN A 295 -15.94 14.24 4.85
N VAL A 296 -15.44 13.80 6.01
CA VAL A 296 -15.97 12.63 6.71
C VAL A 296 -16.52 13.07 8.05
N ASP A 297 -17.82 12.83 8.27
CA ASP A 297 -18.47 13.12 9.54
C ASP A 297 -17.78 12.30 10.65
N ALA A 298 -16.95 12.99 11.44
CA ALA A 298 -16.22 12.40 12.55
C ALA A 298 -17.15 11.70 13.55
N ASN A 299 -18.39 12.16 13.70
CA ASN A 299 -19.38 11.54 14.58
C ASN A 299 -19.91 10.23 13.99
N ALA A 300 -20.11 10.16 12.67
CA ALA A 300 -20.50 8.93 11.98
C ALA A 300 -19.41 7.85 12.10
N ILE A 301 -18.14 8.24 11.93
CA ILE A 301 -17.00 7.32 12.10
C ILE A 301 -16.85 6.88 13.56
N ALA A 302 -16.99 7.78 14.54
CA ALA A 302 -16.95 7.42 15.95
C ALA A 302 -18.07 6.43 16.31
N THR A 303 -19.30 6.68 15.83
CA THR A 303 -20.45 5.79 16.04
C THR A 303 -20.23 4.41 15.41
N LEU A 304 -19.66 4.35 14.20
CA LEU A 304 -19.28 3.10 13.57
C LEU A 304 -18.21 2.36 14.38
N ARG A 305 -17.15 3.06 14.82
CA ARG A 305 -16.08 2.46 15.64
C ARG A 305 -16.61 1.89 16.95
N ASP A 306 -17.53 2.58 17.63
CA ASP A 306 -18.11 2.10 18.89
C ASP A 306 -19.05 0.90 18.68
N LYS A 307 -19.85 0.89 17.60
CA LYS A 307 -20.67 -0.28 17.26
C LYS A 307 -19.81 -1.50 16.91
N VAL A 308 -18.72 -1.29 16.18
CA VAL A 308 -17.86 -2.40 15.73
C VAL A 308 -16.97 -2.91 16.89
N LYS A 309 -16.63 -2.07 17.87
CA LYS A 309 -15.92 -2.46 19.09
C LYS A 309 -16.60 -3.61 19.84
N GLU A 310 -17.93 -3.63 19.87
CA GLU A 310 -18.72 -4.67 20.53
C GLU A 310 -18.92 -5.92 19.65
N SER A 311 -18.52 -5.88 18.36
CA SER A 311 -18.76 -6.97 17.40
C SER A 311 -17.55 -7.83 17.08
N TYR A 312 -16.36 -7.51 17.60
CA TYR A 312 -15.17 -8.33 17.38
C TYR A 312 -15.13 -9.53 18.34
N GLY A 313 -14.57 -10.65 17.87
CA GLY A 313 -14.48 -11.87 18.66
C GLY A 313 -13.78 -12.99 17.90
N ARG A 314 -13.98 -14.21 18.38
CA ARG A 314 -13.55 -15.47 17.80
C ARG A 314 -14.74 -16.13 17.13
N GLY A 315 -14.49 -16.74 15.96
CA GLY A 315 -15.49 -17.46 15.21
C GLY A 315 -15.13 -18.93 15.06
N ALA A 316 -16.11 -19.82 15.20
CA ALA A 316 -15.99 -21.17 14.69
C ALA A 316 -16.12 -21.17 13.16
N TRP A 317 -15.45 -22.09 12.49
CA TRP A 317 -15.46 -22.20 11.02
C TRP A 317 -15.44 -23.67 10.63
N SER A 318 -16.53 -24.17 10.06
CA SER A 318 -16.66 -25.61 9.74
C SER A 318 -15.92 -26.02 8.48
N TRP A 319 -15.91 -25.14 7.46
CA TRP A 319 -15.39 -25.45 6.13
C TRP A 319 -13.88 -25.73 6.13
N ILE A 320 -13.09 -25.05 6.98
CA ILE A 320 -11.65 -25.26 7.02
C ILE A 320 -11.23 -26.69 7.42
N ILE A 321 -12.08 -27.41 8.17
CA ILE A 321 -11.82 -28.81 8.58
C ILE A 321 -12.63 -29.81 7.75
N ALA A 322 -13.93 -29.54 7.58
CA ALA A 322 -14.88 -30.49 6.99
C ALA A 322 -15.29 -30.14 5.55
N ASN A 323 -14.69 -29.11 4.96
CA ASN A 323 -14.86 -28.68 3.57
C ASN A 323 -16.34 -28.44 3.21
N ASP A 324 -16.70 -28.58 1.94
CA ASP A 324 -18.03 -28.30 1.39
C ASP A 324 -19.15 -29.13 2.04
N GLU A 325 -18.87 -30.37 2.46
CA GLU A 325 -19.86 -31.24 3.10
C GLU A 325 -20.38 -30.66 4.43
N SER A 326 -19.61 -29.75 5.05
CA SER A 326 -20.00 -29.09 6.29
C SER A 326 -21.16 -28.11 6.14
N CYS A 327 -21.50 -27.68 4.91
CA CYS A 327 -22.57 -26.71 4.66
C CYS A 327 -23.98 -27.32 4.74
N ASN A 328 -24.30 -27.94 5.87
CA ASN A 328 -25.61 -28.51 6.17
C ASN A 328 -26.09 -28.08 7.55
N PHE A 329 -27.41 -28.07 7.75
CA PHE A 329 -28.03 -27.54 8.96
C PHE A 329 -27.52 -28.18 10.26
N ASP A 330 -27.40 -29.51 10.28
CA ASP A 330 -27.05 -30.24 11.50
C ASP A 330 -25.60 -29.97 11.92
N THR A 331 -24.69 -29.91 10.94
CA THR A 331 -23.29 -29.55 11.19
C THR A 331 -23.19 -28.12 11.69
N GLN A 332 -23.89 -27.16 11.07
CA GLN A 332 -23.87 -25.78 11.53
C GLN A 332 -24.44 -25.64 12.95
N LYS A 333 -25.50 -26.39 13.28
CA LYS A 333 -26.04 -26.44 14.64
C LYS A 333 -25.02 -27.00 15.65
N GLN A 334 -24.30 -28.07 15.30
CA GLN A 334 -23.22 -28.60 16.14
C GLN A 334 -22.09 -27.58 16.34
N TYR A 335 -21.73 -26.82 15.29
CA TYR A 335 -20.72 -25.78 15.38
C TYR A 335 -21.18 -24.55 16.19
N ILE A 336 -22.48 -24.24 16.21
CA ILE A 336 -23.06 -23.27 17.16
C ILE A 336 -22.87 -23.76 18.60
N ASP A 337 -23.19 -25.02 18.89
CA ASP A 337 -22.98 -25.59 20.22
C ASP A 337 -21.50 -25.61 20.62
N PHE A 338 -20.61 -25.95 19.69
CA PHE A 338 -19.17 -25.90 19.90
C PHE A 338 -18.69 -24.47 20.20
N ALA A 339 -19.10 -23.48 19.40
CA ALA A 339 -18.75 -22.07 19.63
C ALA A 339 -19.22 -21.60 21.00
N ALA A 340 -20.47 -21.92 21.38
CA ALA A 340 -21.02 -21.60 22.68
C ALA A 340 -20.23 -22.26 23.83
N ALA A 341 -19.88 -23.55 23.69
CA ALA A 341 -19.08 -24.26 24.69
C ALA A 341 -17.66 -23.68 24.85
N MET A 342 -17.08 -23.16 23.77
CA MET A 342 -15.78 -22.50 23.76
C MET A 342 -15.83 -21.03 24.24
N GLY A 343 -17.03 -20.47 24.44
CA GLY A 343 -17.25 -19.05 24.70
C GLY A 343 -16.81 -18.17 23.54
N TRP A 344 -17.03 -18.62 22.31
CA TRP A 344 -16.77 -17.86 21.08
C TRP A 344 -18.02 -17.14 20.61
N GLU A 345 -17.82 -15.95 20.06
CA GLU A 345 -18.88 -14.98 19.75
C GLU A 345 -19.62 -15.34 18.45
N SER A 346 -18.99 -16.09 17.53
CA SER A 346 -19.59 -16.30 16.21
C SER A 346 -19.32 -17.66 15.56
N LEU A 347 -20.05 -17.91 14.48
CA LEU A 347 -19.84 -18.98 13.51
C LEU A 347 -19.87 -18.38 12.09
N LEU A 348 -18.85 -18.68 11.29
CA LEU A 348 -18.89 -18.46 9.83
C LEU A 348 -19.53 -19.67 9.15
N ILE A 349 -20.69 -19.45 8.52
CA ILE A 349 -21.30 -20.39 7.58
C ILE A 349 -20.79 -20.03 6.18
N ASP A 350 -20.00 -20.94 5.62
CA ASP A 350 -19.30 -20.74 4.35
C ASP A 350 -20.26 -20.82 3.13
N ALA A 351 -19.69 -20.84 1.93
CA ALA A 351 -20.39 -20.82 0.66
C ALA A 351 -21.54 -21.85 0.56
N GLN A 352 -22.49 -21.57 -0.34
CA GLN A 352 -23.64 -22.41 -0.68
C GLN A 352 -24.73 -22.55 0.39
N TRP A 353 -24.65 -21.80 1.49
CA TRP A 353 -25.67 -21.84 2.54
C TRP A 353 -27.08 -21.54 2.02
N ASP A 354 -27.20 -20.69 0.99
CA ASP A 354 -28.48 -20.25 0.43
C ASP A 354 -29.20 -21.35 -0.34
N THR A 355 -28.44 -22.28 -0.94
CA THR A 355 -28.97 -23.39 -1.72
C THR A 355 -29.00 -24.71 -0.94
N GLN A 356 -28.00 -24.97 -0.08
CA GLN A 356 -27.91 -26.23 0.67
C GLN A 356 -28.70 -26.22 1.98
N ILE A 357 -28.74 -25.09 2.68
CA ILE A 357 -29.48 -24.95 3.94
C ILE A 357 -30.80 -24.21 3.70
N GLY A 358 -30.75 -23.14 2.90
CA GLY A 358 -31.90 -22.30 2.59
C GLY A 358 -32.09 -21.15 3.59
N ARG A 359 -32.59 -20.01 3.09
CA ARG A 359 -32.75 -18.76 3.87
C ARG A 359 -33.61 -18.94 5.12
N ASP A 360 -34.69 -19.69 5.03
CA ASP A 360 -35.60 -19.92 6.17
C ASP A 360 -34.91 -20.71 7.28
N ARG A 361 -34.19 -21.77 6.92
CA ARG A 361 -33.45 -22.59 7.90
C ARG A 361 -32.21 -21.88 8.44
N ILE A 362 -31.61 -20.97 7.69
CA ILE A 362 -30.59 -20.06 8.22
C ILE A 362 -31.19 -19.10 9.25
N ALA A 363 -32.41 -18.61 9.05
CA ALA A 363 -33.09 -17.82 10.07
C ALA A 363 -33.37 -18.63 11.36
N GLU A 364 -33.66 -19.94 11.23
CA GLU A 364 -33.74 -20.85 12.37
C GLU A 364 -32.38 -21.00 13.08
N LEU A 365 -31.29 -21.23 12.34
CA LEU A 365 -29.95 -21.30 12.92
C LEU A 365 -29.54 -19.98 13.58
N ALA A 366 -29.92 -18.83 13.01
CA ALA A 366 -29.65 -17.52 13.60
C ALA A 366 -30.41 -17.33 14.93
N LYS A 367 -31.68 -17.78 15.01
CA LYS A 367 -32.43 -17.80 16.27
C LYS A 367 -31.76 -18.71 17.29
N TYR A 368 -31.38 -19.92 16.90
CA TYR A 368 -30.71 -20.88 17.77
C TYR A 368 -29.36 -20.35 18.27
N GLY A 369 -28.55 -19.78 17.37
CA GLY A 369 -27.29 -19.12 17.71
C GLY A 369 -27.51 -17.99 18.71
N LYS A 370 -28.52 -17.14 18.50
CA LYS A 370 -28.86 -16.06 19.44
C LYS A 370 -29.20 -16.56 20.84
N GLU A 371 -29.95 -17.66 20.96
CA GLU A 371 -30.25 -18.28 22.26
C GLU A 371 -28.99 -18.78 22.98
N LYS A 372 -27.94 -19.11 22.21
CA LYS A 372 -26.63 -19.58 22.68
C LYS A 372 -25.59 -18.49 22.82
N GLY A 373 -25.91 -17.24 22.46
CA GLY A 373 -24.96 -16.13 22.42
C GLY A 373 -23.95 -16.19 21.27
N VAL A 374 -24.27 -16.88 20.18
CA VAL A 374 -23.42 -17.06 18.99
C VAL A 374 -24.05 -16.38 17.77
N TYR A 375 -23.33 -15.43 17.16
CA TYR A 375 -23.75 -14.71 15.96
C TYR A 375 -23.30 -15.42 14.68
N LEU A 376 -24.06 -15.27 13.59
CA LEU A 376 -23.70 -15.86 12.30
C LEU A 376 -23.05 -14.83 11.39
N TYR A 377 -21.89 -15.19 10.82
CA TYR A 377 -21.35 -14.60 9.61
C TYR A 377 -21.73 -15.50 8.43
N LEU A 378 -22.22 -14.90 7.35
CA LEU A 378 -22.60 -15.62 6.14
C LEU A 378 -21.65 -15.24 5.02
N TRP A 379 -21.10 -16.26 4.35
CA TRP A 379 -20.26 -16.06 3.19
C TRP A 379 -21.07 -15.59 1.97
N TYR A 380 -20.48 -14.71 1.17
CA TYR A 380 -21.03 -14.23 -0.10
C TYR A 380 -19.94 -14.21 -1.17
N ASN A 381 -20.33 -14.57 -2.39
CA ASN A 381 -19.44 -14.47 -3.54
C ASN A 381 -19.54 -13.05 -4.11
N SER A 382 -18.42 -12.32 -4.13
CA SER A 382 -18.37 -11.05 -4.84
C SER A 382 -18.52 -11.23 -6.35
N ASN A 383 -18.19 -12.41 -6.89
CA ASN A 383 -18.23 -12.69 -8.32
C ASN A 383 -19.59 -12.37 -8.94
N GLY A 384 -19.57 -11.48 -9.93
CA GLY A 384 -20.65 -11.24 -10.87
C GLY A 384 -20.38 -11.96 -12.19
N ILE A 385 -19.60 -11.30 -13.06
CA ILE A 385 -19.39 -11.71 -14.46
C ILE A 385 -17.91 -11.82 -14.88
N TRP A 386 -16.99 -11.84 -13.91
CA TRP A 386 -15.55 -11.70 -14.16
C TRP A 386 -14.72 -12.94 -13.81
N ASN A 387 -15.32 -14.02 -13.32
CA ASN A 387 -14.66 -15.32 -13.22
C ASN A 387 -15.70 -16.47 -13.18
N ASP A 388 -15.23 -17.71 -13.12
CA ASP A 388 -16.06 -18.91 -13.24
C ASP A 388 -16.42 -19.54 -11.88
N ALA A 389 -16.14 -18.86 -10.75
CA ALA A 389 -16.37 -19.41 -9.41
C ALA A 389 -17.86 -19.71 -9.20
N PRO A 390 -18.25 -20.99 -8.95
CA PRO A 390 -19.65 -21.40 -8.96
C PRO A 390 -20.39 -21.10 -7.66
N GLN A 391 -19.68 -20.77 -6.57
CA GLN A 391 -20.24 -20.61 -5.24
C GLN A 391 -21.32 -19.53 -5.18
N THR A 392 -22.46 -19.85 -4.54
CA THR A 392 -23.55 -18.91 -4.22
C THR A 392 -23.55 -18.59 -2.72
N PRO A 393 -24.25 -17.53 -2.27
CA PRO A 393 -25.00 -16.52 -3.04
C PRO A 393 -24.11 -15.56 -3.84
N ARG A 394 -24.57 -15.20 -5.04
CA ARG A 394 -24.01 -14.17 -5.94
C ARG A 394 -24.97 -12.98 -6.09
N ASN A 395 -24.48 -11.81 -6.51
CA ASN A 395 -25.30 -10.62 -6.81
C ASN A 395 -26.20 -10.16 -5.65
N CYS A 396 -25.71 -10.25 -4.41
CA CYS A 396 -26.47 -9.90 -3.21
C CYS A 396 -25.84 -8.74 -2.41
N MET A 397 -24.79 -8.11 -2.91
CA MET A 397 -24.06 -7.01 -2.27
C MET A 397 -24.04 -5.77 -3.16
#